data_AF-A0A6G3DBY0-F1
#
_entry.id   AF-A0A6G3DBY0-F1
#
_cell.length_a   1.000
_cell.length_b   1.000
_cell.length_c   1.000
_cell.angle_alpha   90.00
_cell.angle_beta   90.00
_cell.angle_gamma   90.00
#
_symmetry.space_group_name_H-M   'P 1'
#
loop_
_entity.id
_entity.type
_entity.pdbx_description
1 polymer ?
#
loop_
_entity_poly.entity_id
_entity_poly.type
_entity_poly.pdbx_seq_one_letter_code
_entity_poly.pdbx_strand_id
1 'polypeptide(L)' 'ATGRVPAVAKSTRPKRTPDQLLAEARKATADWPDAKVTGEGIRRAIHTSPANARSLRDTLLAERAATAAEVA' A
#
# COMPACT_ATOMS: atom_id res chain seq x y z
N ALA A 1 -39.56 -20.41 -3.77
CA ALA A 1 -38.29 -20.76 -3.10
C ALA A 1 -37.20 -19.82 -3.61
N THR A 2 -36.74 -18.88 -2.77
CA THR A 2 -35.64 -17.97 -3.10
C THR A 2 -34.33 -18.77 -3.14
N GLY A 3 -33.87 -19.09 -4.36
CA GLY A 3 -32.61 -19.79 -4.59
C GLY A 3 -31.44 -19.04 -3.98
N ARG A 4 -30.59 -19.77 -3.26
CA ARG A 4 -29.38 -19.26 -2.60
C ARG A 4 -28.48 -18.58 -3.63
N VAL A 5 -28.31 -17.27 -3.50
CA VAL A 5 -27.39 -16.49 -4.32
C VAL A 5 -25.96 -17.02 -4.12
N PRO A 6 -25.25 -17.47 -5.17
CA PRO A 6 -23.88 -17.96 -5.05
C PRO A 6 -22.92 -16.83 -4.65
N ALA A 7 -21.89 -17.16 -3.86
CA ALA A 7 -20.96 -16.20 -3.26
C ALA A 7 -20.22 -15.30 -4.28
N VAL A 8 -20.22 -15.68 -5.55
CA VAL A 8 -19.65 -14.93 -6.69
C VAL A 8 -20.41 -13.63 -7.00
N ALA A 9 -21.69 -13.54 -6.62
CA ALA A 9 -22.55 -12.39 -6.93
C ALA A 9 -22.62 -11.35 -5.80
N LYS A 10 -21.78 -11.45 -4.77
CA LYS A 10 -21.49 -10.27 -3.93
C LYS A 10 -20.67 -9.32 -4.78
N SER A 11 -21.21 -8.15 -5.09
CA SER A 11 -20.47 -7.08 -5.76
C SER A 11 -19.11 -6.91 -5.09
N THR A 12 -18.10 -7.38 -5.81
CA THR A 12 -16.66 -7.37 -5.53
C THR A 12 -16.14 -5.95 -5.62
N ARG A 13 -16.72 -5.00 -4.86
CA ARG A 13 -16.09 -3.69 -4.68
C ARG A 13 -14.63 -4.00 -4.32
N PRO A 14 -13.64 -3.61 -5.13
CA PRO A 14 -12.27 -3.97 -4.86
C PRO A 14 -11.86 -3.19 -3.61
N LYS A 15 -12.11 -3.76 -2.45
CA LYS A 15 -11.42 -3.40 -1.22
C LYS A 15 -10.01 -3.83 -1.51
N ARG A 16 -9.20 -2.90 -2.06
CA ARG A 16 -7.75 -3.05 -2.10
C ARG A 16 -7.34 -3.55 -0.73
N THR A 17 -6.82 -4.77 -0.68
CA THR A 17 -6.37 -5.35 0.58
C THR A 17 -5.18 -4.55 1.07
N PRO A 18 -4.89 -4.55 2.38
CA PRO A 18 -3.69 -3.90 2.91
C PRO A 18 -2.42 -4.34 2.16
N ASP A 19 -2.34 -5.63 1.81
CA ASP A 19 -1.25 -6.22 1.04
C ASP A 19 -1.14 -5.64 -0.39
N GLN A 20 -2.25 -5.51 -1.11
CA GLN A 20 -2.27 -4.83 -2.42
C GLN A 20 -1.85 -3.37 -2.33
N LEU A 21 -2.26 -2.64 -1.29
CA LEU A 21 -1.82 -1.26 -1.09
C LEU A 21 -0.31 -1.17 -0.84
N LEU A 22 0.26 -2.17 -0.15
CA LEU A 22 1.68 -2.25 0.13
C LEU A 22 2.49 -2.56 -1.14
N ALA A 23 2.01 -3.49 -1.97
CA ALA A 23 2.61 -3.79 -3.26
C ALA A 23 2.60 -2.58 -4.21
N GLU A 24 1.45 -1.89 -4.33
CA GLU A 24 1.33 -0.66 -5.11
C GLU A 24 2.21 0.46 -4.56
N ALA A 25 2.30 0.62 -3.23
CA ALA A 25 3.18 1.60 -2.60
C ALA A 25 4.66 1.32 -2.88
N ARG A 26 5.11 0.05 -2.80
CA ARG A 26 6.49 -0.33 -3.18
C ARG A 26 6.77 -0.01 -4.65
N LYS A 27 5.84 -0.35 -5.55
CA LYS A 27 5.99 -0.06 -6.97
C LYS A 27 6.04 1.45 -7.24
N ALA A 28 5.14 2.22 -6.64
CA ALA A 28 5.09 3.67 -6.82
C ALA A 28 6.30 4.40 -6.21
N THR A 29 6.90 3.86 -5.15
CA THR A 29 8.06 4.43 -4.49
C THR A 29 9.40 3.88 -5.00
N ALA A 30 9.40 2.88 -5.88
CA ALA A 30 10.62 2.33 -6.48
C ALA A 30 11.42 3.40 -7.24
N ASP A 31 10.73 4.28 -7.95
CA ASP A 31 11.35 5.39 -8.70
C ASP A 31 11.61 6.63 -7.82
N TRP A 32 11.32 6.56 -6.51
CA TRP A 32 11.39 7.72 -5.62
C TRP A 32 12.65 7.70 -4.76
N PRO A 33 13.30 8.87 -4.59
CA PRO A 33 14.32 9.03 -3.56
C PRO A 33 13.68 8.96 -2.17
N ASP A 34 14.43 8.54 -1.15
CA ASP A 34 13.95 8.37 0.22
C ASP A 34 13.29 9.65 0.78
N ALA A 35 13.83 10.81 0.41
CA ALA A 35 13.28 12.12 0.76
C ALA A 35 11.84 12.35 0.26
N LYS A 36 11.40 11.63 -0.78
CA LYS A 36 10.03 11.69 -1.31
C LYS A 36 9.11 10.62 -0.73
N VAL A 37 9.64 9.61 -0.05
CA VAL A 37 8.87 8.55 0.64
C VAL A 37 8.26 9.10 1.93
N THR A 38 7.33 10.03 1.78
CA THR A 38 6.56 10.65 2.86
C THR A 38 5.13 10.12 2.87
N GLY A 39 4.45 10.22 4.00
CA GLY A 39 3.06 9.78 4.12
C GLY A 39 2.13 10.50 3.13
N GLU A 40 2.34 11.80 2.91
CA GLU A 40 1.56 12.56 1.91
C GLU A 40 1.94 12.19 0.47
N GLY A 41 3.21 11.91 0.20
CA GLY A 41 3.65 11.40 -1.11
C GLY A 41 2.95 10.08 -1.46
N ILE A 42 3.02 9.09 -0.57
CA ILE A 42 2.35 7.79 -0.76
C ILE A 42 0.84 7.99 -0.92
N ARG A 43 0.23 8.82 -0.09
CA ARG A 43 -1.19 9.14 -0.18
C ARG A 43 -1.59 9.65 -1.56
N ARG A 44 -0.80 10.56 -2.14
CA ARG A 44 -1.05 11.12 -3.48
C ARG A 44 -0.82 10.10 -4.60
N ALA A 45 0.15 9.20 -4.45
CA ALA A 45 0.45 8.19 -5.46
C ALA A 45 -0.61 7.08 -5.54
N ILE A 46 -1.05 6.54 -4.40
CA ILE A 46 -1.99 5.39 -4.35
C ILE A 46 -3.41 5.77 -3.92
N HIS A 47 -3.68 7.07 -3.74
CA HIS A 47 -4.97 7.65 -3.33
C HIS A 47 -5.59 6.95 -2.10
N THR A 48 -4.76 6.71 -1.08
CA THR A 48 -5.18 6.02 0.15
C THR A 48 -5.57 7.01 1.26
N SER A 49 -6.07 6.49 2.38
CA SER A 49 -6.35 7.27 3.58
C SER A 49 -5.03 7.69 4.26
N PRO A 50 -5.01 8.84 4.97
CA PRO A 50 -3.80 9.29 5.66
C PRO A 50 -3.38 8.36 6.81
N ALA A 51 -4.29 7.55 7.36
CA ALA A 51 -3.95 6.52 8.34
C ALA A 51 -3.11 5.41 7.69
N ASN A 52 -3.61 4.82 6.59
CA ASN A 52 -2.89 3.77 5.86
C ASN A 52 -1.58 4.29 5.29
N ALA A 53 -1.54 5.53 4.76
CA ALA A 53 -0.32 6.10 4.19
C ALA A 53 0.81 6.24 5.21
N ARG A 54 0.50 6.56 6.49
CA ARG A 54 1.50 6.62 7.56
C ARG A 54 2.08 5.24 7.86
N SER A 55 1.23 4.23 8.02
CA SER A 55 1.69 2.85 8.22
C SER A 55 2.55 2.35 7.07
N LEU A 56 2.14 2.61 5.83
CA LEU A 56 2.91 2.25 4.63
C LEU A 56 4.26 2.97 4.59
N ARG A 57 4.31 4.26 4.94
CA ARG A 57 5.57 5.02 5.04
C ARG A 57 6.52 4.36 6.05
N ASP A 58 6.02 4.04 7.24
CA ASP A 58 6.86 3.52 8.31
C ASP A 58 7.42 2.13 7.94
N THR A 59 6.62 1.28 7.30
CA THR A 59 7.09 0.01 6.72
C THR A 59 8.18 0.25 5.65
N LEU A 60 7.95 1.15 4.69
CA LEU A 60 8.91 1.42 3.63
C LEU A 60 10.22 2.04 4.13
N LEU A 61 10.16 2.94 5.11
CA LEU A 61 11.34 3.52 5.73
C LEU A 61 12.12 2.48 6.55
N ALA A 62 11.44 1.58 7.26
CA ALA A 62 12.10 0.49 7.96
C ALA A 62 12.79 -0.48 6.98
N GLU A 63 12.13 -0.85 5.88
CA GLU A 63 12.72 -1.68 4.82
C GLU A 63 13.96 -0.99 4.22
N ARG A 64 13.88 0.31 3.91
CA ARG A 64 15.01 1.08 3.35
C ARG A 64 16.15 1.28 4.33
N ALA A 65 15.85 1.52 5.61
CA ALA A 65 16.88 1.61 6.65
C ALA A 65 17.59 0.27 6.86
N ALA A 66 16.86 -0.85 6.79
CA ALA A 66 17.44 -2.18 6.84
C ALA A 66 18.35 -2.45 5.62
N THR A 67 17.90 -2.13 4.40
CA THR A 67 18.75 -2.23 3.19
C THR A 67 19.96 -1.30 3.27
N ALA A 68 19.80 -0.05 3.71
CA ALA A 68 20.91 0.89 3.84
C ALA A 68 21.96 0.40 4.86
N ALA A 69 21.55 -0.28 5.93
CA ALA A 69 22.44 -0.88 6.91
C ALA A 69 23.12 -2.18 6.41
N GLU A 70 22.54 -2.88 5.43
CA GLU A 70 23.13 -4.07 4.81
C GLU A 70 24.25 -3.72 3.81
N VAL A 71 24.13 -2.55 3.15
CA VAL A 71 25.08 -2.11 2.11
C VAL A 71 26.28 -1.36 2.70
N ALA A 72 26.32 -1.15 4.02
CA ALA A 72 27.39 -0.44 4.75
C ALA A 72 28.33 -1.41 5.48
#